data_AF-A0A3B0TVQ8-F1
#
_entry.id   AF-A0A3B0TVQ8-F1
#
_cell.length_a   1.000
_cell.length_b   1.000
_cell.length_c   1.000
_cell.angle_alpha   90.00
_cell.angle_beta   90.00
_cell.angle_gamma   90.00
#
_symmetry.space_group_name_H-M   'P 1'
#
loop_
_entity.id
_entity.type
_entity.pdbx_description
1 polymer ?
#
loop_
_entity_poly.entity_id
_entity_poly.type
_entity_poly.pdbx_seq_one_letter_code
_entity_poly.pdbx_strand_id
1 'polypeptide(L)'
;MSENKKILITGGMRSGKSSYALQLADQIEGEKAFIATAQATDDDMKVRIQRHKEERSNVYQTIEEPVYLSRALNSLRGSANVVVIDCLTLWVSNLLFASKKDIDIEGEISLFATSLQQAQTDIIIVTNEVGLGIIADNKLSRDFTEKLGFLNQKIAQVCDD
;
A
#
# COMPACT_ATOMS: atom_id res chain seq x y z
N MET A 1 25.00 -10.52 -5.22
CA MET A 1 23.81 -10.22 -4.41
C MET A 1 22.81 -9.60 -5.36
N SER A 2 21.67 -10.23 -5.60
CA SER A 2 20.61 -9.61 -6.40
C SER A 2 20.17 -8.31 -5.72
N GLU A 3 19.99 -7.24 -6.49
CA GLU A 3 19.36 -6.02 -5.97
C GLU A 3 17.92 -6.36 -5.53
N ASN A 4 17.50 -5.80 -4.40
CA ASN A 4 16.12 -5.93 -3.95
C ASN A 4 15.19 -5.20 -4.93
N LYS A 5 14.08 -5.83 -5.26
CA LYS A 5 13.15 -5.37 -6.29
C LYS A 5 11.92 -4.70 -5.68
N LYS A 6 11.47 -3.61 -6.29
CA LYS A 6 10.27 -2.86 -5.92
C LYS A 6 9.25 -2.95 -7.05
N ILE A 7 8.09 -3.54 -6.78
CA ILE A 7 7.05 -3.83 -7.77
C ILE A 7 5.79 -3.06 -7.40
N LEU A 8 5.26 -2.28 -8.35
CA LEU A 8 3.98 -1.58 -8.24
C LEU A 8 2.91 -2.29 -9.07
N ILE A 9 1.89 -2.82 -8.40
CA ILE A 9 0.75 -3.48 -9.04
C ILE A 9 -0.45 -2.54 -9.01
N THR A 10 -0.90 -2.11 -10.19
CA THR A 10 -2.08 -1.25 -10.38
C THR A 10 -3.21 -1.94 -11.17
N GLY A 11 -4.40 -1.34 -11.20
CA GLY A 11 -5.57 -1.83 -11.93
C GLY A 11 -6.90 -1.58 -11.23
N GLY A 12 -8.01 -1.98 -11.86
CA GLY A 12 -9.36 -1.72 -11.37
C GLY A 12 -9.79 -2.49 -10.12
N MET A 13 -10.95 -2.13 -9.55
CA MET A 13 -11.53 -2.84 -8.41
C MET A 13 -11.83 -4.31 -8.78
N ARG A 14 -11.55 -5.25 -7.87
CA ARG A 14 -11.76 -6.71 -8.07
C ARG A 14 -10.99 -7.34 -9.23
N SER A 15 -9.88 -6.74 -9.68
CA SER A 15 -9.04 -7.29 -10.75
C SER A 15 -8.03 -8.36 -10.31
N GLY A 16 -8.02 -8.76 -9.03
CA GLY A 16 -7.12 -9.82 -8.53
C GLY A 16 -5.72 -9.36 -8.06
N LYS A 17 -5.43 -8.06 -8.02
CA LYS A 17 -4.11 -7.51 -7.66
C LYS A 17 -3.55 -8.02 -6.34
N SER A 18 -4.35 -8.01 -5.28
CA SER A 18 -3.92 -8.45 -3.95
C SER A 18 -3.50 -9.92 -3.96
N SER A 19 -4.26 -10.78 -4.65
CA SER A 19 -3.91 -12.20 -4.81
C SER A 19 -2.63 -12.37 -5.63
N TYR A 20 -2.46 -11.60 -6.71
CA TYR A 20 -1.24 -11.63 -7.51
C TYR A 20 -0.01 -11.14 -6.73
N ALA A 21 -0.16 -10.08 -5.92
CA ALA A 21 0.90 -9.57 -5.05
C ALA A 21 1.39 -10.62 -4.04
N LEU A 22 0.45 -11.34 -3.42
CA LEU A 22 0.78 -12.44 -2.49
C LEU A 22 1.45 -13.60 -3.21
N GLN A 23 0.98 -13.98 -4.41
CA GLN A 23 1.62 -15.04 -5.21
C GLN A 23 3.08 -14.71 -5.55
N LEU A 24 3.37 -13.45 -5.88
CA LEU A 24 4.74 -13.00 -6.13
C LEU A 24 5.59 -13.02 -4.84
N ALA A 25 5.05 -12.52 -3.73
CA ALA A 25 5.74 -12.58 -2.44
C ALA A 25 6.01 -14.02 -2.00
N ASP A 26 5.12 -14.95 -2.33
CA ASP A 26 5.26 -16.36 -1.97
C ASP A 26 6.38 -17.09 -2.72
N GLN A 27 6.87 -16.54 -3.82
CA GLN A 27 8.04 -17.04 -4.56
C GLN A 27 9.37 -16.63 -3.92
N ILE A 28 9.34 -15.68 -2.96
CA ILE A 28 10.53 -15.21 -2.25
C ILE A 28 10.66 -16.02 -0.95
N GLU A 29 11.82 -16.66 -0.77
CA GLU A 29 12.14 -17.40 0.44
C GLU A 29 12.49 -16.45 1.61
N GLY A 30 12.21 -16.89 2.83
CA GLY A 30 12.55 -16.18 4.06
C GLY A 30 11.37 -15.49 4.73
N GLU A 31 11.68 -14.51 5.57
CA GLU A 31 10.69 -13.81 6.39
C GLU A 31 9.84 -12.87 5.55
N LYS A 32 8.52 -12.89 5.76
CA LYS A 32 7.58 -12.10 4.97
C LYS A 32 6.79 -11.17 5.88
N ALA A 33 6.58 -9.94 5.43
CA ALA A 33 5.75 -8.98 6.14
C ALA A 33 4.63 -8.43 5.26
N PHE A 34 3.53 -8.05 5.90
CA PHE A 34 2.37 -7.46 5.25
C PHE A 34 1.99 -6.17 5.98
N ILE A 35 1.96 -5.05 5.27
CA ILE A 35 1.45 -3.79 5.79
C ILE A 35 0.04 -3.57 5.25
N ALA A 36 -0.95 -3.67 6.14
CA ALA A 36 -2.34 -3.39 5.85
C ALA A 36 -2.64 -1.92 6.16
N THR A 37 -3.03 -1.17 5.12
CA THR A 37 -3.43 0.24 5.27
C THR A 37 -4.94 0.39 5.47
N ALA A 38 -5.72 -0.66 5.21
CA ALA A 38 -7.16 -0.66 5.38
C ALA A 38 -7.56 -0.47 6.85
N GLN A 39 -8.52 0.42 7.10
CA GLN A 39 -9.25 0.45 8.36
C GLN A 39 -10.58 -0.28 8.18
N ALA A 40 -10.96 -1.12 9.14
CA ALA A 40 -12.24 -1.80 9.12
C ALA A 40 -13.38 -0.83 9.50
N THR A 41 -13.84 -0.03 8.55
CA THR A 41 -14.87 0.99 8.79
C THR A 41 -16.30 0.49 8.56
N ASP A 42 -16.48 -0.66 7.89
CA ASP A 42 -17.76 -1.35 7.73
C ASP A 42 -17.62 -2.88 7.90
N ASP A 43 -18.76 -3.56 8.11
CA ASP A 43 -18.80 -5.00 8.41
C ASP A 43 -18.39 -5.87 7.20
N ASP A 44 -18.60 -5.40 5.98
CA ASP A 44 -18.14 -6.06 4.75
C ASP A 44 -16.60 -6.03 4.66
N MET A 45 -15.98 -4.91 5.04
CA MET A 45 -14.52 -4.80 5.17
C MET A 45 -13.99 -5.69 6.29
N LYS A 46 -14.70 -5.81 7.42
CA LYS A 46 -14.28 -6.71 8.52
C LYS A 46 -14.22 -8.17 8.06
N VAL A 47 -15.25 -8.67 7.37
CA VAL A 47 -15.27 -10.04 6.85
C VAL A 47 -14.13 -10.27 5.86
N ARG A 48 -13.83 -9.30 5.00
CA ARG A 48 -12.74 -9.39 4.03
C ARG A 48 -11.37 -9.33 4.68
N ILE A 49 -11.17 -8.44 5.66
CA ILE A 49 -9.94 -8.37 6.46
C ILE A 49 -9.73 -9.69 7.20
N GLN A 50 -10.79 -10.29 7.76
CA GLN A 50 -10.69 -11.55 8.49
C GLN A 50 -10.25 -12.71 7.59
N ARG A 51 -10.88 -12.87 6.42
CA ARG A 51 -10.46 -13.87 5.42
C ARG A 51 -9.00 -13.65 5.01
N HIS A 52 -8.61 -12.41 4.75
CA HIS A 52 -7.24 -12.10 4.39
C HIS A 52 -6.23 -12.31 5.54
N LYS A 53 -6.64 -12.10 6.79
CA LYS A 53 -5.82 -12.43 7.96
C LYS A 53 -5.60 -13.93 8.06
N GLU A 54 -6.63 -14.75 7.82
CA GLU A 54 -6.53 -16.21 7.82
C GLU A 54 -5.62 -16.73 6.70
N GLU A 55 -5.66 -16.12 5.52
CA GLU A 55 -4.73 -16.43 4.41
C GLU A 55 -3.26 -16.07 4.75
N ARG A 56 -3.02 -15.20 5.74
CA ARG A 56 -1.69 -14.68 6.10
C ARG A 56 -1.14 -15.19 7.44
N SER A 57 -1.99 -15.71 8.33
CA SER A 57 -1.73 -15.78 9.78
C SER A 57 -0.54 -16.63 10.21
N ASN A 58 -0.03 -17.50 9.33
CA ASN A 58 1.14 -18.35 9.60
C ASN A 58 2.34 -18.05 8.70
N VAL A 59 2.22 -17.09 7.78
CA VAL A 59 3.21 -16.82 6.72
C VAL A 59 3.74 -15.39 6.77
N TYR A 60 2.95 -14.43 7.24
CA TYR A 60 3.32 -13.02 7.23
C TYR A 60 3.26 -12.40 8.63
N GLN A 61 4.31 -11.67 9.00
CA GLN A 61 4.22 -10.64 10.05
C GLN A 61 3.31 -9.52 9.54
N THR A 62 2.13 -9.35 10.14
CA THR A 62 1.17 -8.30 9.72
C THR A 62 1.29 -7.06 10.58
N ILE A 63 1.42 -5.89 9.95
CA ILE A 63 1.38 -4.57 10.58
C ILE A 63 0.16 -3.82 10.03
N GLU A 64 -0.72 -3.36 10.90
CA GLU A 64 -1.82 -2.46 10.53
C GLU A 64 -1.33 -1.02 10.70
N GLU A 65 -1.09 -0.31 9.60
CA GLU A 65 -0.63 1.08 9.62
C GLU A 65 -1.42 1.92 8.60
N PRO A 66 -2.46 2.64 9.07
CA PRO A 66 -3.34 3.40 8.19
C PRO A 66 -2.80 4.78 7.79
N VAL A 67 -1.76 5.31 8.45
CA VAL A 67 -1.30 6.70 8.27
C VAL A 67 0.22 6.78 8.06
N TYR A 68 1.02 6.33 9.01
CA TYR A 68 2.48 6.53 9.04
C TYR A 68 3.23 5.40 8.32
N LEU A 69 2.90 5.19 7.05
CA LEU A 69 3.37 4.05 6.26
C LEU A 69 4.91 3.96 6.16
N SER A 70 5.58 5.11 6.12
CA SER A 70 7.05 5.21 6.17
C SER A 70 7.63 4.60 7.46
N ARG A 71 7.00 4.84 8.62
CA ARG A 71 7.44 4.30 9.91
C ARG A 71 7.24 2.79 9.97
N ALA A 72 6.09 2.30 9.53
CA ALA A 72 5.83 0.86 9.47
C ALA A 72 6.85 0.14 8.56
N LEU A 73 7.10 0.65 7.36
CA LEU A 73 8.11 0.07 6.48
C LEU A 73 9.50 0.07 7.12
N ASN A 74 9.90 1.19 7.75
CA ASN A 74 11.21 1.29 8.39
C ASN A 74 11.36 0.38 9.62
N SER A 75 10.26 0.03 10.29
CA SER A 75 10.28 -0.90 11.44
C SER A 75 10.61 -2.35 11.04
N LEU A 76 10.46 -2.69 9.76
CA LEU A 76 10.74 -4.02 9.21
C LEU A 76 12.16 -4.17 8.64
N ARG A 77 13.00 -3.12 8.77
CA ARG A 77 14.37 -3.15 8.24
C ARG A 77 15.16 -4.29 8.89
N GLY A 78 15.61 -5.23 8.06
CA GLY A 78 16.39 -6.39 8.48
C GLY A 78 15.57 -7.53 9.09
N SER A 79 14.24 -7.42 9.16
CA SER A 79 13.37 -8.46 9.70
C SER A 79 12.52 -9.19 8.65
N ALA A 80 12.48 -8.69 7.41
CA ALA A 80 11.74 -9.29 6.30
C ALA A 80 12.61 -9.33 5.03
N ASN A 81 12.46 -10.40 4.27
CA ASN A 81 12.99 -10.55 2.92
C ASN A 81 12.06 -9.89 1.89
N VAL A 82 10.74 -9.97 2.10
CA VAL A 82 9.74 -9.29 1.28
C VAL A 82 8.65 -8.62 2.12
N VAL A 83 8.24 -7.42 1.69
CA VAL A 83 7.13 -6.66 2.27
C VAL A 83 6.03 -6.43 1.24
N VAL A 84 4.81 -6.87 1.55
CA VAL A 84 3.61 -6.57 0.75
C VAL A 84 2.84 -5.40 1.38
N ILE A 85 2.48 -4.40 0.59
CA ILE A 85 1.72 -3.23 1.04
C ILE A 85 0.38 -3.17 0.29
N ASP A 86 -0.74 -3.31 0.99
CA ASP A 86 -2.09 -3.31 0.40
C ASP A 86 -3.05 -2.42 1.22
N CYS A 87 -3.58 -1.33 0.68
CA CYS A 87 -3.18 -0.68 -0.58
C CYS A 87 -3.03 0.82 -0.42
N LEU A 88 -2.28 1.41 -1.35
CA LEU A 88 -2.09 2.86 -1.40
C LEU A 88 -3.40 3.63 -1.59
N THR A 89 -4.40 3.02 -2.23
CA THR A 89 -5.73 3.62 -2.42
C THR A 89 -6.43 3.90 -1.08
N LEU A 90 -6.45 2.91 -0.18
CA LEU A 90 -7.03 3.10 1.14
C LEU A 90 -6.17 4.02 2.00
N TRP A 91 -4.85 3.97 1.83
CA TRP A 91 -3.94 4.89 2.50
C TRP A 91 -4.23 6.35 2.16
N VAL A 92 -4.42 6.71 0.88
CA VAL A 92 -4.82 8.07 0.48
C VAL A 92 -6.16 8.48 1.10
N SER A 93 -7.13 7.56 1.14
CA SER A 93 -8.42 7.81 1.82
C SER A 93 -8.21 8.14 3.30
N ASN A 94 -7.37 7.37 4.00
CA ASN A 94 -7.06 7.61 5.41
C ASN A 94 -6.33 8.94 5.62
N LEU A 95 -5.37 9.28 4.75
CA LEU A 95 -4.64 10.56 4.82
C LEU A 95 -5.59 11.75 4.63
N LEU A 96 -6.55 11.67 3.70
CA LEU A 96 -7.57 12.72 3.52
C LEU A 96 -8.53 12.84 4.71
N PHE A 97 -8.82 11.72 5.39
CA PHE A 97 -9.60 11.78 6.61
C PHE A 97 -8.80 12.38 7.77
N ALA A 98 -7.52 12.01 7.88
CA ALA A 98 -6.62 12.46 8.92
C ALA A 98 -6.12 13.90 8.72
N SER A 99 -6.13 14.44 7.49
CA SER A 99 -5.77 15.84 7.22
C SER A 99 -6.74 16.85 7.87
N LYS A 100 -7.94 16.41 8.25
CA LYS A 100 -8.83 17.17 9.15
C LYS A 100 -8.23 17.41 10.55
N LYS A 101 -7.11 16.77 10.85
CA LYS A 101 -6.31 16.88 12.07
C LYS A 101 -4.87 17.37 11.75
N ASP A 102 -4.71 18.18 10.70
CA ASP A 102 -3.46 18.84 10.31
C ASP A 102 -2.31 17.91 9.89
N ILE A 103 -2.61 16.78 9.25
CA ILE A 103 -1.59 15.95 8.58
C ILE A 103 -1.22 16.53 7.22
N ASP A 104 0.09 16.68 7.00
CA ASP A 104 0.68 16.98 5.69
C ASP A 104 0.74 15.72 4.83
N ILE A 105 -0.25 15.59 3.94
CA ILE A 105 -0.36 14.45 3.00
C ILE A 105 0.86 14.39 2.07
N GLU A 106 1.34 15.52 1.56
CA GLU A 106 2.45 15.56 0.60
C GLU A 106 3.78 15.22 1.28
N GLY A 107 3.94 15.64 2.53
CA GLY A 107 5.01 15.22 3.43
C GLY A 107 5.02 13.70 3.62
N GLU A 108 3.89 13.08 3.99
CA GLU A 108 3.81 11.63 4.20
C GLU A 108 4.10 10.82 2.92
N ILE A 109 3.59 11.26 1.77
CA ILE A 109 3.91 10.66 0.46
C ILE A 109 5.42 10.74 0.19
N SER A 110 6.06 11.88 0.48
CA SER A 110 7.48 12.10 0.25
C SER A 110 8.36 11.27 1.20
N LEU A 111 7.96 11.13 2.46
CA LEU A 111 8.62 10.26 3.44
C LEU A 111 8.52 8.79 3.06
N PHE A 112 7.35 8.36 2.58
CA PHE A 112 7.17 6.98 2.12
C PHE A 112 8.01 6.69 0.87
N ALA A 113 8.02 7.57 -0.13
CA ALA A 113 8.88 7.42 -1.32
C ALA A 113 10.37 7.34 -0.95
N THR A 114 10.84 8.19 -0.03
CA THR A 114 12.22 8.12 0.50
C THR A 114 12.49 6.78 1.19
N SER A 115 11.55 6.29 1.99
CA SER A 115 11.70 5.00 2.70
C SER A 115 11.75 3.83 1.72
N LEU A 116 10.96 3.87 0.63
CA LEU A 116 11.05 2.89 -0.46
C LEU A 116 12.42 2.93 -1.15
N GLN A 117 12.94 4.11 -1.46
CA GLN A 117 14.27 4.25 -2.07
C GLN A 117 15.37 3.61 -1.22
N GLN A 118 15.29 3.78 0.10
CA GLN A 118 16.27 3.27 1.06
C GLN A 118 16.05 1.81 1.49
N ALA A 119 14.96 1.18 1.08
CA ALA A 119 14.64 -0.17 1.52
C ALA A 119 15.66 -1.19 1.00
N GLN A 120 16.00 -2.13 1.88
CA GLN A 120 16.95 -3.23 1.62
C GLN A 120 16.24 -4.60 1.63
N THR A 121 14.97 -4.62 1.24
CA THR A 121 14.08 -5.78 1.15
C THR A 121 13.27 -5.65 -0.13
N ASP A 122 12.80 -6.77 -0.69
CA ASP A 122 11.85 -6.75 -1.79
C ASP A 122 10.53 -6.10 -1.33
N ILE A 123 9.94 -5.26 -2.17
CA ILE A 123 8.68 -4.57 -1.84
C ILE A 123 7.68 -4.77 -2.96
N ILE A 124 6.47 -5.21 -2.60
CA ILE A 124 5.35 -5.35 -3.53
C ILE A 124 4.21 -4.46 -3.05
N ILE A 125 3.82 -3.50 -3.89
CA ILE A 125 2.87 -2.45 -3.55
C ILE A 125 1.62 -2.61 -4.40
N VAL A 126 0.45 -2.59 -3.75
CA VAL A 126 -0.84 -2.61 -4.44
C VAL A 126 -1.46 -1.22 -4.41
N THR A 127 -1.94 -0.78 -5.56
CA THR A 127 -2.78 0.43 -5.71
C THR A 127 -3.90 0.17 -6.72
N ASN A 128 -4.97 0.95 -6.65
CA ASN A 128 -6.00 0.97 -7.69
C ASN A 128 -5.71 2.08 -8.69
N GLU A 129 -6.08 1.82 -9.94
CA GLU A 129 -6.21 2.86 -10.95
C GLU A 129 -7.60 3.50 -10.85
N VAL A 130 -7.65 4.83 -10.71
CA VAL A 130 -8.88 5.60 -10.59
C VAL A 130 -8.77 6.87 -11.43
N GLY A 131 -9.89 7.34 -11.98
CA GLY A 131 -9.89 8.53 -12.86
C GLY A 131 -9.95 8.23 -14.36
N LEU A 132 -10.05 6.95 -14.76
CA LEU A 132 -10.38 6.56 -16.13
C LEU A 132 -11.89 6.65 -16.46
N GLY A 133 -12.71 7.06 -15.48
CA GLY A 133 -14.16 7.21 -15.61
C GLY A 133 -14.59 8.67 -15.72
N ILE A 134 -15.84 8.95 -15.36
CA ILE A 134 -16.39 10.32 -15.35
C ILE A 134 -15.75 11.12 -14.21
N ILE A 135 -15.47 12.40 -14.46
CA ILE A 135 -15.01 13.34 -13.43
C ILE A 135 -16.07 13.43 -12.33
N ALA A 136 -15.68 13.20 -11.09
CA ALA A 136 -16.60 13.25 -9.97
C ALA A 136 -17.15 14.67 -9.75
N ASP A 137 -18.43 14.78 -9.43
CA ASP A 137 -19.09 16.06 -9.13
C ASP A 137 -18.74 16.59 -7.73
N ASN A 138 -18.47 15.69 -6.78
CA ASN A 138 -18.04 16.03 -5.43
C ASN A 138 -16.55 16.41 -5.38
N LYS A 139 -16.24 17.55 -4.75
CA LYS A 139 -14.86 18.03 -4.52
C LYS A 139 -13.99 16.97 -3.83
N LEU A 140 -14.48 16.33 -2.78
CA LEU A 140 -13.71 15.32 -2.04
C LEU A 140 -13.28 14.15 -2.94
N SER A 141 -14.14 13.73 -3.87
CA SER A 141 -13.85 12.65 -4.81
C SER A 141 -12.83 13.05 -5.88
N ARG A 142 -12.86 14.33 -6.32
CA ARG A 142 -11.82 14.87 -7.21
C ARG A 142 -10.47 14.96 -6.50
N ASP A 143 -10.45 15.56 -5.30
CA ASP A 143 -9.23 15.68 -4.48
C ASP A 143 -8.61 14.29 -4.22
N PHE A 144 -9.43 13.27 -3.92
CA PHE A 144 -8.98 11.88 -3.80
C PHE A 144 -8.35 11.33 -5.07
N THR A 145 -9.01 11.52 -6.22
CA THR A 145 -8.53 11.03 -7.52
C THR A 145 -7.20 11.69 -7.89
N GLU A 146 -7.09 13.00 -7.71
CA GLU A 146 -5.87 13.77 -7.97
C GLU A 146 -4.71 13.34 -7.07
N LYS A 147 -4.95 13.19 -5.76
CA LYS A 147 -3.92 12.77 -4.81
C LYS A 147 -3.49 11.31 -5.04
N LEU A 148 -4.40 10.41 -5.39
CA LEU A 148 -4.04 9.04 -5.74
C LEU A 148 -3.22 8.97 -7.03
N GLY A 149 -3.60 9.76 -8.05
CA GLY A 149 -2.84 9.85 -9.29
C GLY A 149 -1.41 10.38 -9.07
N PHE A 150 -1.25 11.43 -8.25
CA PHE A 150 0.07 11.95 -7.87
C PHE A 150 0.89 10.92 -7.10
N LEU A 151 0.28 10.22 -6.14
CA LEU A 151 0.93 9.16 -5.40
C LEU A 151 1.40 8.04 -6.35
N ASN A 152 0.52 7.52 -7.20
CA ASN A 152 0.84 6.44 -8.13
C ASN A 152 2.04 6.80 -9.03
N GLN A 153 2.08 8.03 -9.57
CA GLN A 153 3.22 8.51 -10.36
C GLN A 153 4.52 8.55 -9.55
N LYS A 154 4.47 9.08 -8.32
CA LYS A 154 5.64 9.20 -7.47
C LYS A 154 6.19 7.86 -7.01
N ILE A 155 5.32 6.88 -6.74
CA ILE A 155 5.74 5.53 -6.37
C ILE A 155 6.26 4.77 -7.60
N ALA A 156 5.63 4.91 -8.77
CA ALA A 156 6.10 4.30 -10.01
C ALA A 156 7.53 4.74 -10.36
N GLN A 157 7.90 6.01 -10.10
CA GLN A 157 9.27 6.50 -10.33
C GLN A 157 10.33 5.86 -9.42
N VAL A 158 9.92 5.22 -8.33
CA VAL A 158 10.80 4.57 -7.35
C VAL A 158 10.80 3.04 -7.52
N CYS A 159 9.80 2.49 -8.19
CA CYS A 159 9.67 1.06 -8.45
C CYS A 159 10.41 0.66 -9.72
N ASP A 160 10.84 -0.60 -9.75
CA ASP A 160 11.57 -1.19 -10.87
C ASP A 160 10.60 -1.79 -11.91
N ASP A 161 9.44 -2.29 -11.44
CA ASP A 161 8.37 -2.92 -12.21
C ASP A 161 6.98 -2.38 -11.86
#